data_AF-A0A9W7LCF3-F1
#
_entry.id   AF-A0A9W7LCF3-F1
#
_cell.length_a   1.000
_cell.length_b   1.000
_cell.length_c   1.000
_cell.angle_alpha   90.00
_cell.angle_beta   90.00
_cell.angle_gamma   90.00
#
_symmetry.space_group_name_H-M   'P 1'
#
loop_
_entity.id
_entity.type
_entity.pdbx_description
1 polymer ?
#
loop_
_entity_poly.entity_id
_entity_poly.type
_entity_poly.pdbx_seq_one_letter_code
_entity_poly.pdbx_strand_id
1 'polypeptide(L)'
;MSGPVRLQSYSDQGIGYKIATQACIGFLSRDDVQVEGFEGGVWTNKDLYDDMWLALLEGMAPANNKKGGEELLDACLGNFNSYISFDMDRDKELLPEIVTLAAVTDSVPIDISDPDLKELIDFSVLKEAFHIGIDWADFTPLQATEYLFLNYANMTTGLAKLNPGYENINNLPNLHPPLTGEMDASLVDYIVKERLFTFFLVDGCIPGTKEYRLMSKMAKSNMWASPIVVWGYDNSQNLGGSVFEAETNCNMEHNMGQIASAGINNLAYLSSKPAITEPIDLPPPPEVSYDEEKTYVSLVVGDGDNLSIVKGRNLPWALARMAQCSNKECPPFTWTMSPHLLYSAPDMMQFFIDLAKTTKADYFMLPPSGDLYSYPGMMDDENREKYVKVMEEDFRMFGCKTTVHWEWFYGWKKSLSNYFPLFNSIEGTGARGFFLTNVPYFIPMPFIFGREEYKIIGDNVVLFKPREWRGIDGSSHQSMSVENMAKNINSLEKGTITHVYLTSDGDNSIDSFYNLADLLDEHVVLVNSDTLTELALQRGRR
;
A
#
# COMPACT_ATOMS: atom_id res chain seq x y z
N MET A 1 17.98 -24.22 2.25
CA MET A 1 18.23 -23.13 3.21
C MET A 1 17.49 -23.48 4.49
N SER A 2 18.02 -23.12 5.66
CA SER A 2 17.21 -23.15 6.89
C SER A 2 16.00 -22.23 6.69
N GLY A 3 14.80 -22.67 7.06
CA GLY A 3 13.63 -21.80 7.08
C GLY A 3 13.80 -20.66 8.11
N PRO A 4 12.92 -19.65 8.08
CA PRO A 4 13.04 -18.51 8.98
C PRO A 4 12.97 -18.93 10.45
N VAL A 5 13.60 -18.12 11.30
CA VAL A 5 13.38 -18.17 12.75
C VAL A 5 12.03 -17.54 13.05
N ARG A 6 11.16 -18.28 13.73
CA ARG A 6 9.89 -17.75 14.22
C ARG A 6 10.06 -17.20 15.64
N LEU A 7 9.80 -15.90 15.83
CA LEU A 7 9.83 -15.31 17.17
C LEU A 7 8.62 -15.73 18.00
N GLN A 8 8.87 -16.13 19.24
CA GLN A 8 7.83 -16.37 20.23
C GLN A 8 7.44 -15.05 20.92
N SER A 9 6.14 -14.91 21.26
CA SER A 9 5.64 -13.89 22.20
C SER A 9 5.99 -12.42 21.89
N TYR A 10 5.93 -12.03 20.61
CA TYR A 10 6.14 -10.64 20.17
C TYR A 10 4.92 -9.72 20.36
N SER A 11 3.70 -10.24 20.14
CA SER A 11 2.46 -9.44 20.12
C SER A 11 2.14 -8.75 21.44
N ASP A 12 2.50 -9.38 22.56
CA ASP A 12 2.05 -9.00 23.90
C ASP A 12 3.02 -8.05 24.61
N GLN A 13 4.14 -7.70 23.96
CA GLN A 13 5.19 -6.85 24.51
C GLN A 13 4.87 -5.36 24.40
N GLY A 14 5.51 -4.55 25.23
CA GLY A 14 5.48 -3.09 25.14
C GLY A 14 6.04 -2.58 23.82
N ILE A 15 5.64 -1.36 23.43
CA ILE A 15 6.06 -0.77 22.16
C ILE A 15 7.59 -0.55 22.08
N GLY A 16 8.27 -0.22 23.19
CA GLY A 16 9.73 -0.11 23.23
C GLY A 16 10.43 -1.40 22.83
N TYR A 17 10.02 -2.53 23.43
CA TYR A 17 10.50 -3.87 23.06
C TYR A 17 10.21 -4.21 21.60
N LYS A 18 9.01 -3.89 21.09
CA LYS A 18 8.62 -4.15 19.71
C LYS A 18 9.50 -3.40 18.72
N ILE A 19 9.78 -2.12 18.96
CA ILE A 19 10.67 -1.30 18.12
C ILE A 19 12.09 -1.85 18.12
N ALA A 20 12.65 -2.17 19.30
CA ALA A 20 13.98 -2.77 19.41
C ALA A 20 14.08 -4.10 18.62
N THR A 21 13.07 -4.95 18.79
CA THR A 21 12.96 -6.25 18.10
C THR A 21 12.89 -6.07 16.59
N GLN A 22 11.97 -5.23 16.09
CA GLN A 22 11.80 -5.01 14.65
C GLN A 22 13.02 -4.34 14.03
N ALA A 23 13.66 -3.38 14.71
CA ALA A 23 14.91 -2.80 14.25
C ALA A 23 16.01 -3.86 14.11
N CYS A 24 16.14 -4.77 15.09
CA CYS A 24 17.05 -5.91 15.00
C CYS A 24 16.73 -6.84 13.82
N ILE A 25 15.46 -7.14 13.56
CA ILE A 25 15.08 -7.91 12.36
C ILE A 25 15.54 -7.20 11.09
N GLY A 26 15.33 -5.88 11.00
CA GLY A 26 15.78 -5.08 9.88
C GLY A 26 17.29 -5.13 9.68
N PHE A 27 18.06 -4.96 10.76
CA PHE A 27 19.51 -5.03 10.72
C PHE A 27 20.04 -6.40 10.26
N LEU A 28 19.48 -7.48 10.80
CA LEU A 28 19.86 -8.85 10.45
C LEU A 28 19.43 -9.25 9.03
N SER A 29 18.48 -8.52 8.44
CA SER A 29 17.98 -8.77 7.09
C SER A 29 18.74 -8.00 6.01
N ARG A 30 19.82 -7.29 6.36
CA ARG A 30 20.69 -6.62 5.38
C ARG A 30 21.62 -7.63 4.72
N ASP A 31 21.84 -7.46 3.42
CA ASP A 31 22.59 -8.42 2.60
C ASP A 31 24.04 -8.67 3.06
N ASP A 32 24.63 -7.69 3.75
CA ASP A 32 26.00 -7.75 4.27
C ASP A 32 26.11 -8.26 5.71
N VAL A 33 24.99 -8.62 6.35
CA VAL A 33 24.94 -9.10 7.74
C VAL A 33 24.62 -10.59 7.76
N GLN A 34 25.41 -11.35 8.52
CA GLN A 34 25.21 -12.78 8.75
C GLN A 34 25.41 -13.06 10.23
N VAL A 35 24.35 -13.50 10.90
CA VAL A 35 24.38 -13.82 12.34
C VAL A 35 23.96 -15.26 12.54
N GLU A 36 24.79 -15.99 13.28
CA GLU A 36 24.60 -17.42 13.52
C GLU A 36 23.24 -17.69 14.16
N GLY A 37 22.49 -18.64 13.59
CA GLY A 37 21.16 -19.00 14.07
C GLY A 37 20.02 -18.12 13.56
N PHE A 38 20.29 -17.10 12.73
CA PHE A 38 19.31 -16.22 12.11
C PHE A 38 19.50 -16.09 10.59
N GLU A 39 20.30 -16.96 9.96
CA GLU A 39 20.68 -16.89 8.54
C GLU A 39 19.49 -17.07 7.59
N GLY A 40 18.42 -17.73 8.05
CA GLY A 40 17.18 -17.90 7.31
C GLY A 40 16.23 -16.68 7.38
N GLY A 41 16.63 -15.61 8.06
CA GLY A 41 15.78 -14.46 8.36
C GLY A 41 14.84 -14.70 9.55
N VAL A 42 14.07 -13.67 9.91
CA VAL A 42 13.22 -13.68 11.10
C VAL A 42 11.78 -13.39 10.72
N TRP A 43 10.86 -14.17 11.29
CA TRP A 43 9.43 -14.04 11.11
C TRP A 43 8.74 -13.71 12.43
N THR A 44 7.90 -12.68 12.42
CA THR A 44 7.08 -12.24 13.55
C THR A 44 5.62 -12.57 13.34
N ASN A 45 4.94 -12.88 14.44
CA ASN A 45 3.50 -13.07 14.46
C ASN A 45 2.85 -11.88 15.16
N LYS A 46 2.17 -11.05 14.37
CA LYS A 46 1.28 -9.99 14.83
C LYS A 46 -0.16 -10.47 14.88
N ASP A 47 -0.59 -11.23 13.89
CA ASP A 47 -1.96 -11.70 13.74
C ASP A 47 -2.04 -13.14 13.20
N LEU A 48 -3.27 -13.62 12.98
CA LEU A 48 -3.51 -14.97 12.45
C LEU A 48 -3.05 -15.14 11.00
N TYR A 49 -2.98 -14.06 10.22
CA TYR A 49 -2.59 -14.12 8.82
C TYR A 49 -1.09 -14.36 8.67
N ASP A 50 -0.28 -13.95 9.65
CA ASP A 50 1.15 -14.30 9.69
C ASP A 50 1.37 -15.82 9.70
N ASP A 51 0.61 -16.54 10.52
CA ASP A 51 0.70 -18.00 10.58
C ASP A 51 0.23 -18.64 9.28
N MET A 52 -0.80 -18.07 8.64
CA MET A 52 -1.28 -18.55 7.34
C MET A 52 -0.23 -18.33 6.24
N TRP A 53 0.35 -17.13 6.15
CA TRP A 53 1.39 -16.83 5.18
C TRP A 53 2.63 -17.70 5.40
N LEU A 54 3.13 -17.80 6.63
CA LEU A 54 4.28 -18.64 6.93
C LEU A 54 4.03 -20.10 6.52
N ALA A 55 2.83 -20.62 6.78
CA ALA A 55 2.46 -21.97 6.37
C ALA A 55 2.36 -22.14 4.85
N LEU A 56 1.91 -21.13 4.12
CA LEU A 56 1.83 -21.14 2.65
C LEU A 56 3.21 -21.06 2.01
N LEU A 57 4.09 -20.20 2.52
CA LEU A 57 5.39 -19.92 1.91
C LEU A 57 6.43 -20.98 2.26
N GLU A 58 6.44 -21.45 3.50
CA GLU A 58 7.52 -22.30 4.04
C GLU A 58 7.01 -23.69 4.49
N GLY A 59 5.70 -23.95 4.34
CA GLY A 59 5.05 -25.17 4.81
C GLY A 59 4.85 -25.19 6.33
N MET A 60 4.43 -26.35 6.88
CA MET A 60 4.26 -26.50 8.34
C MET A 60 5.58 -26.75 9.11
N ALA A 61 6.70 -26.94 8.40
CA ALA A 61 8.01 -27.27 8.97
C ALA A 61 8.70 -26.17 9.80
N PRO A 62 8.53 -24.85 9.54
CA PRO A 62 9.15 -23.77 10.32
C PRO A 62 8.68 -23.70 11.78
N ALA A 63 7.60 -24.43 12.14
CA ALA A 63 7.08 -24.49 13.50
C ALA A 63 8.10 -24.97 14.55
N ASN A 64 9.22 -25.55 14.13
CA ASN A 64 10.25 -26.10 15.02
C ASN A 64 11.45 -25.16 15.27
N ASN A 65 11.67 -24.14 14.42
CA ASN A 65 12.79 -23.19 14.61
C ASN A 65 12.29 -21.93 15.30
N LYS A 66 12.00 -22.05 16.60
CA LYS A 66 11.46 -20.95 17.41
C LYS A 66 12.52 -20.40 18.35
N LYS A 67 12.65 -19.07 18.40
CA LYS A 67 13.53 -18.35 19.33
C LYS A 67 12.76 -17.30 20.12
N GLY A 68 13.23 -16.96 21.30
CA GLY A 68 12.72 -15.81 22.06
C GLY A 68 13.20 -14.49 21.45
N GLY A 69 12.47 -13.40 21.69
CA GLY A 69 12.96 -12.07 21.32
C GLY A 69 14.23 -11.68 22.11
N GLU A 70 14.42 -12.24 23.30
CA GLU A 70 15.65 -12.10 24.09
C GLU A 70 16.89 -12.61 23.34
N GLU A 71 16.81 -13.82 22.76
CA GLU A 71 17.90 -14.39 21.96
C GLU A 71 18.21 -13.54 20.72
N LEU A 72 17.18 -12.95 20.11
CA LEU A 72 17.35 -12.05 18.97
C LEU A 72 18.05 -10.75 19.39
N LEU A 73 17.59 -10.13 20.48
CA LEU A 73 18.17 -8.88 20.98
C LEU A 73 19.62 -9.08 21.40
N ASP A 74 19.94 -10.18 22.10
CA ASP A 74 21.32 -10.53 22.48
C ASP A 74 22.21 -10.71 21.24
N ALA A 75 21.76 -11.50 20.25
CA ALA A 75 22.53 -11.71 19.02
C ALA A 75 22.72 -10.42 18.21
N CYS A 76 21.69 -9.59 18.12
CA CYS A 76 21.71 -8.31 17.44
C CYS A 76 22.66 -7.32 18.14
N LEU A 77 22.50 -7.12 19.45
CA LEU A 77 23.35 -6.23 20.24
C LEU A 77 24.80 -6.71 20.29
N GLY A 78 25.03 -8.02 20.32
CA GLY A 78 26.37 -8.60 20.20
C GLY A 78 27.04 -8.33 18.85
N ASN A 79 26.26 -8.26 17.77
CA ASN A 79 26.77 -7.98 16.42
C ASN A 79 27.02 -6.49 16.16
N PHE A 80 26.08 -5.62 16.57
CA PHE A 80 26.17 -4.17 16.31
C PHE A 80 26.86 -3.37 17.42
N ASN A 81 26.84 -3.90 18.65
CA ASN A 81 27.49 -3.35 19.84
C ASN A 81 27.21 -1.85 20.10
N SER A 82 26.02 -1.40 19.72
CA SER A 82 25.64 0.01 19.75
C SER A 82 24.14 0.17 19.95
N TYR A 83 23.74 1.16 20.75
CA TYR A 83 22.32 1.44 21.01
C TYR A 83 22.03 2.94 21.06
N ILE A 84 20.75 3.27 20.86
CA ILE A 84 20.16 4.60 21.05
C ILE A 84 19.24 4.51 22.26
N SER A 85 19.46 5.32 23.29
CA SER A 85 18.57 5.38 24.45
C SER A 85 17.47 6.41 24.26
N PHE A 86 16.24 6.01 24.59
CA PHE A 86 15.09 6.90 24.66
C PHE A 86 14.18 6.49 25.82
N ASP A 87 13.31 7.39 26.24
CA ASP A 87 12.32 7.16 27.29
C ASP A 87 10.93 7.26 26.68
N MET A 88 10.16 6.16 26.67
CA MET A 88 8.86 6.13 26.00
C MET A 88 7.83 7.11 26.58
N ASP A 89 7.92 7.46 27.87
CA ASP A 89 6.99 8.42 28.47
C ASP A 89 7.28 9.86 27.99
N ARG A 90 8.53 10.15 27.62
CA ARG A 90 8.97 11.49 27.17
C ARG A 90 9.06 11.62 25.65
N ASP A 91 9.62 10.61 24.99
CA ASP A 91 10.13 10.69 23.62
C ASP A 91 9.17 10.07 22.60
N LYS A 92 7.94 9.71 23.00
CA LYS A 92 6.95 9.04 22.15
C LYS A 92 6.70 9.75 20.83
N GLU A 93 6.67 11.08 20.81
CA GLU A 93 6.49 11.87 19.59
C GLU A 93 7.63 11.72 18.58
N LEU A 94 8.82 11.33 19.05
CA LEU A 94 10.06 11.27 18.26
C LEU A 94 10.38 9.84 17.76
N LEU A 95 9.50 8.86 18.02
CA LEU A 95 9.75 7.47 17.61
C LEU A 95 10.06 7.31 16.10
N PRO A 96 9.38 7.99 15.16
CA PRO A 96 9.69 7.89 13.73
C PRO A 96 11.13 8.36 13.43
N GLU A 97 11.56 9.46 14.05
CA GLU A 97 12.91 10.01 13.94
C GLU A 97 13.96 9.10 14.60
N ILE A 98 13.64 8.50 15.75
CA ILE A 98 14.50 7.51 16.43
C ILE A 98 14.73 6.29 15.53
N VAL A 99 13.70 5.81 14.82
CA VAL A 99 13.83 4.70 13.86
C VAL A 99 14.74 5.08 12.69
N THR A 100 14.64 6.30 12.16
CA THR A 100 15.60 6.80 11.15
C THR A 100 17.02 6.79 11.67
N LEU A 101 17.23 7.32 12.88
CA LEU A 101 18.54 7.37 13.50
C LEU A 101 19.11 5.95 13.66
N ALA A 102 18.31 5.02 14.16
CA ALA A 102 18.69 3.61 14.26
C ALA A 102 19.13 3.03 12.91
N ALA A 103 18.33 3.27 11.86
CA ALA A 103 18.61 2.74 10.53
C ALA A 103 19.93 3.26 9.94
N VAL A 104 20.29 4.51 10.18
CA VAL A 104 21.51 5.13 9.60
C VAL A 104 22.75 4.99 10.49
N THR A 105 22.60 4.80 11.81
CA THR A 105 23.74 4.65 12.74
C THR A 105 24.00 3.21 13.15
N ASP A 106 23.25 2.25 12.62
CA ASP A 106 23.39 0.82 12.91
C ASP A 106 23.36 0.56 14.43
N SER A 107 22.43 1.23 15.11
CA SER A 107 22.31 1.21 16.58
C SER A 107 20.89 0.85 16.99
N VAL A 108 20.75 -0.09 17.93
CA VAL A 108 19.44 -0.60 18.35
C VAL A 108 18.74 0.45 19.22
N PRO A 109 17.50 0.86 18.90
CA PRO A 109 16.73 1.78 19.74
C PRO A 109 16.22 1.04 20.97
N ILE A 110 16.60 1.48 22.17
CA ILE A 110 16.25 0.86 23.44
C ILE A 110 15.49 1.86 24.31
N ASP A 111 14.28 1.48 24.71
CA ASP A 111 13.51 2.20 25.71
C ASP A 111 14.11 1.96 27.09
N ILE A 112 14.84 2.97 27.60
CA ILE A 112 15.45 2.94 28.92
C ILE A 112 14.45 3.29 30.02
N SER A 113 13.15 3.39 29.75
CA SER A 113 12.11 3.40 30.78
C SER A 113 11.60 1.98 31.05
N ASP A 114 11.58 1.12 30.03
CA ASP A 114 11.09 -0.27 30.06
C ASP A 114 11.93 -1.15 31.03
N PRO A 115 11.32 -1.70 32.09
CA PRO A 115 12.04 -2.55 33.05
C PRO A 115 12.47 -3.89 32.45
N ASP A 116 11.70 -4.46 31.51
CA ASP A 116 12.00 -5.78 30.93
C ASP A 116 13.24 -5.68 30.03
N LEU A 117 13.35 -4.60 29.24
CA LEU A 117 14.57 -4.33 28.45
C LEU A 117 15.78 -4.03 29.33
N LYS A 118 15.60 -3.36 30.48
CA LYS A 118 16.70 -3.07 31.41
C LYS A 118 17.31 -4.30 32.04
N GLU A 119 16.47 -5.26 32.41
CA GLU A 119 16.93 -6.51 33.01
C GLU A 119 17.58 -7.43 31.97
N LEU A 120 17.12 -7.35 30.72
CA LEU A 120 17.60 -8.16 29.61
C LEU A 120 18.98 -7.71 29.07
N ILE A 121 19.25 -6.41 29.06
CA ILE A 121 20.41 -5.84 28.34
C ILE A 121 21.54 -5.46 29.29
N ASP A 122 22.74 -6.01 29.08
CA ASP A 122 23.96 -5.54 29.75
C ASP A 122 24.52 -4.29 29.07
N PHE A 123 24.05 -3.10 29.49
CA PHE A 123 24.53 -1.83 28.96
C PHE A 123 26.02 -1.57 29.23
N SER A 124 26.67 -2.30 30.15
CA SER A 124 28.09 -2.06 30.48
C SER A 124 29.05 -2.47 29.36
N VAL A 125 28.61 -3.33 28.45
CA VAL A 125 29.40 -3.81 27.31
C VAL A 125 29.05 -3.09 25.99
N LEU A 126 27.95 -2.34 25.95
CA LEU A 126 27.45 -1.68 24.76
C LEU A 126 27.92 -0.22 24.66
N LYS A 127 28.05 0.28 23.44
CA LYS A 127 28.27 1.70 23.19
C LYS A 127 26.94 2.43 23.05
N GLU A 128 26.71 3.43 23.90
CA GLU A 128 25.64 4.40 23.67
C GLU A 128 26.04 5.32 22.50
N ALA A 129 25.42 5.15 21.34
CA ALA A 129 25.69 5.98 20.17
C ALA A 129 24.99 7.34 20.25
N PHE A 130 23.81 7.37 20.88
CA PHE A 130 22.99 8.56 20.99
C PHE A 130 22.04 8.43 22.18
N HIS A 131 21.83 9.53 22.92
CA HIS A 131 20.89 9.57 24.04
C HIS A 131 19.84 10.66 23.81
N ILE A 132 18.62 10.27 23.41
CA ILE A 132 17.57 11.18 22.95
C ILE A 132 17.25 12.26 24.00
N GLY A 133 17.13 11.90 25.27
CA GLY A 133 16.85 12.84 26.35
C GLY A 133 17.95 13.85 26.67
N ILE A 134 19.15 13.70 26.10
CA ILE A 134 20.30 14.59 26.31
C ILE A 134 20.60 15.32 25.01
N ASP A 135 20.79 14.57 23.92
CA ASP A 135 21.23 15.10 22.63
C ASP A 135 20.10 15.83 21.88
N TRP A 136 18.86 15.38 22.07
CA TRP A 136 17.63 15.98 21.55
C TRP A 136 16.76 16.52 22.68
N ALA A 137 17.38 16.98 23.78
CA ALA A 137 16.67 17.64 24.86
C ALA A 137 15.81 18.79 24.31
N ASP A 138 14.51 18.75 24.61
CA ASP A 138 13.49 19.71 24.16
C ASP A 138 13.28 19.79 22.64
N PHE A 139 13.77 18.83 21.85
CA PHE A 139 13.46 18.79 20.43
C PHE A 139 11.98 18.46 20.20
N THR A 140 11.34 19.24 19.34
CA THR A 140 10.06 18.87 18.73
C THR A 140 10.29 17.91 17.55
N PRO A 141 9.26 17.18 17.08
CA PRO A 141 9.36 16.37 15.85
C PRO A 141 9.96 17.15 14.68
N LEU A 142 9.48 18.37 14.41
CA LEU A 142 10.05 19.26 13.38
C LEU A 142 11.57 19.46 13.49
N GLN A 143 12.10 19.65 14.70
CA GLN A 143 13.53 19.90 14.92
C GLN A 143 14.35 18.62 14.76
N ALA A 144 13.83 17.49 15.25
CA ALA A 144 14.45 16.18 15.06
C ALA A 144 14.46 15.79 13.57
N THR A 145 13.36 15.96 12.84
CA THR A 145 13.29 15.74 11.39
C THR A 145 14.28 16.64 10.65
N GLU A 146 14.36 17.95 10.97
CA GLU A 146 15.32 18.85 10.32
C GLU A 146 16.77 18.47 10.62
N TYR A 147 17.07 18.09 11.87
CA TYR A 147 18.39 17.60 12.26
C TYR A 147 18.77 16.35 11.47
N LEU A 148 17.90 15.35 11.42
CA LEU A 148 18.15 14.13 10.65
C LEU A 148 18.32 14.43 9.17
N PHE A 149 17.48 15.30 8.61
CA PHE A 149 17.57 15.65 7.20
C PHE A 149 18.92 16.28 6.84
N LEU A 150 19.42 17.18 7.71
CA LEU A 150 20.69 17.86 7.47
C LEU A 150 21.92 16.97 7.68
N ASN A 151 21.84 15.98 8.56
CA ASN A 151 23.00 15.19 8.96
C ASN A 151 23.04 13.79 8.33
N TYR A 152 21.89 13.21 7.98
CA TYR A 152 21.78 11.78 7.65
C TYR A 152 20.93 11.46 6.41
N ALA A 153 20.23 12.41 5.77
CA ALA A 153 19.39 12.08 4.61
C ALA A 153 20.16 11.51 3.41
N ASN A 154 21.46 11.80 3.27
CA ASN A 154 22.32 11.19 2.25
C ASN A 154 22.68 9.72 2.53
N MET A 155 22.36 9.21 3.72
CA MET A 155 22.55 7.82 4.12
C MET A 155 21.25 7.00 3.99
N THR A 156 20.16 7.63 3.52
CA THR A 156 18.87 6.96 3.33
C THR A 156 18.58 6.69 1.86
N THR A 157 17.75 5.69 1.60
CA THR A 157 17.40 5.25 0.24
C THR A 157 16.02 5.74 -0.23
N GLY A 158 15.16 6.14 0.71
CA GLY A 158 13.80 6.61 0.45
C GLY A 158 13.17 7.27 1.67
N LEU A 159 11.85 7.47 1.62
CA LEU A 159 11.05 8.06 2.69
C LEU A 159 10.10 7.05 3.32
N ALA A 160 9.77 7.26 4.60
CA ALA A 160 8.64 6.62 5.24
C ALA A 160 7.91 7.56 6.22
N LYS A 161 6.62 7.28 6.46
CA LYS A 161 5.81 7.94 7.48
C LYS A 161 5.19 6.92 8.43
N LEU A 162 5.47 7.07 9.72
CA LEU A 162 4.89 6.26 10.78
C LEU A 162 4.26 7.14 11.84
N ASN A 163 2.98 6.96 12.11
CA ASN A 163 2.31 7.72 13.17
C ASN A 163 2.75 7.23 14.56
N PRO A 164 3.32 8.09 15.43
CA PRO A 164 3.76 7.69 16.77
C PRO A 164 2.62 7.32 17.76
N GLY A 165 1.36 7.43 17.33
CA GLY A 165 0.18 7.11 18.15
C GLY A 165 -0.83 8.25 18.27
N TYR A 166 -0.74 9.27 17.41
CA TYR A 166 -1.73 10.34 17.32
C TYR A 166 -3.09 9.77 16.90
N GLU A 167 -4.15 10.20 17.58
CA GLU A 167 -5.52 9.81 17.21
C GLU A 167 -5.95 10.43 15.88
N ASN A 168 -6.48 9.58 15.00
CA ASN A 168 -7.19 10.03 13.81
C ASN A 168 -8.53 10.64 14.22
N ILE A 169 -8.61 11.97 14.30
CA ILE A 169 -9.90 12.64 14.54
C ILE A 169 -10.58 12.92 13.21
N ASN A 170 -11.69 12.23 13.00
CA ASN A 170 -12.52 12.41 11.82
C ASN A 170 -13.20 13.79 11.85
N ASN A 171 -13.05 14.53 10.74
CA ASN A 171 -13.92 15.62 10.27
C ASN A 171 -13.49 17.08 10.53
N LEU A 172 -12.40 17.38 11.24
CA LEU A 172 -11.85 18.74 11.32
C LEU A 172 -10.31 18.71 11.38
N PRO A 173 -9.61 19.74 10.85
CA PRO A 173 -8.17 19.85 11.05
C PRO A 173 -7.91 19.95 12.55
N ASN A 174 -7.29 18.92 13.11
CA ASN A 174 -6.76 19.00 14.45
C ASN A 174 -5.27 19.30 14.33
N LEU A 175 -4.90 20.54 14.60
CA LEU A 175 -3.49 20.96 14.61
C LEU A 175 -2.73 20.36 15.81
N HIS A 176 -3.46 19.80 16.79
CA HIS A 176 -2.91 19.19 18.01
C HIS A 176 -3.68 17.91 18.36
N PRO A 177 -3.57 16.84 17.54
CA PRO A 177 -4.19 15.56 17.84
C PRO A 177 -3.63 15.00 19.15
N PRO A 178 -4.47 14.36 20.00
CA PRO A 178 -4.00 13.67 21.19
C PRO A 178 -3.05 12.51 20.81
N LEU A 179 -1.96 12.35 21.56
CA LEU A 179 -1.02 11.23 21.43
C LEU A 179 -1.34 10.13 22.45
N THR A 180 -2.42 9.39 22.22
CA THR A 180 -2.94 8.39 23.17
C THR A 180 -2.69 6.95 22.72
N GLY A 181 -2.59 6.71 21.41
CA GLY A 181 -2.34 5.39 20.83
C GLY A 181 -0.87 4.98 20.86
N GLU A 182 -0.53 3.85 20.24
CA GLU A 182 0.84 3.39 20.07
C GLU A 182 1.24 3.45 18.60
N MET A 183 2.53 3.64 18.32
CA MET A 183 3.07 3.48 16.98
C MET A 183 2.92 2.02 16.52
N ASP A 184 2.48 1.79 15.29
CA ASP A 184 2.54 0.45 14.72
C ASP A 184 4.01 0.14 14.31
N ALA A 185 4.66 -0.78 15.03
CA ALA A 185 6.04 -1.16 14.77
C ALA A 185 6.21 -2.10 13.55
N SER A 186 5.13 -2.45 12.84
CA SER A 186 5.16 -3.50 11.82
C SER A 186 6.13 -3.23 10.67
N LEU A 187 6.25 -1.97 10.23
CA LEU A 187 7.12 -1.60 9.10
C LEU A 187 8.58 -1.32 9.51
N VAL A 188 8.88 -1.30 10.82
CA VAL A 188 10.20 -0.87 11.34
C VAL A 188 11.31 -1.78 10.85
N ASP A 189 11.08 -3.08 10.68
CA ASP A 189 12.04 -4.01 10.12
C ASP A 189 12.49 -3.59 8.72
N TYR A 190 11.54 -3.27 7.85
CA TYR A 190 11.82 -2.88 6.47
C TYR A 190 12.48 -1.50 6.40
N ILE A 191 12.01 -0.55 7.21
CA ILE A 191 12.63 0.78 7.33
C ILE A 191 14.11 0.66 7.70
N VAL A 192 14.43 -0.16 8.69
CA VAL A 192 15.81 -0.33 9.16
C VAL A 192 16.64 -1.11 8.14
N LYS A 193 16.09 -2.15 7.51
CA LYS A 193 16.75 -2.90 6.43
C LYS A 193 17.15 -1.97 5.29
N GLU A 194 16.20 -1.22 4.75
CA GLU A 194 16.37 -0.38 3.56
C GLU A 194 16.98 0.98 3.86
N ARG A 195 17.12 1.37 5.13
CA ARG A 195 17.52 2.72 5.56
C ARG A 195 16.59 3.80 5.04
N LEU A 196 15.30 3.71 5.36
CA LEU A 196 14.31 4.73 4.98
C LEU A 196 14.33 5.91 5.96
N PHE A 197 14.27 7.14 5.41
CA PHE A 197 14.09 8.35 6.20
C PHE A 197 12.64 8.43 6.69
N THR A 198 12.45 8.12 7.96
CA THR A 198 11.16 7.99 8.64
C THR A 198 10.89 9.20 9.52
N PHE A 199 9.70 9.78 9.38
CA PHE A 199 9.28 10.95 10.15
C PHE A 199 7.76 10.98 10.32
N PHE A 200 7.27 11.81 11.23
CA PHE A 200 5.84 12.14 11.27
C PHE A 200 5.62 13.58 11.73
N LEU A 201 5.08 14.38 10.82
CA LEU A 201 4.79 15.79 11.04
C LEU A 201 3.30 16.01 10.88
N VAL A 202 2.59 16.26 11.99
CA VAL A 202 1.13 16.42 12.05
C VAL A 202 0.63 17.49 11.08
N ASP A 203 1.38 18.57 10.95
CA ASP A 203 1.10 19.71 10.08
C ASP A 203 1.95 19.70 8.80
N GLY A 204 2.64 18.58 8.53
CA GLY A 204 3.56 18.40 7.41
C GLY A 204 2.92 18.59 6.05
N CYS A 205 1.61 18.40 5.94
CA CYS A 205 0.87 18.58 4.70
C CYS A 205 0.08 19.89 4.63
N ILE A 206 0.01 20.67 5.72
CA ILE A 206 -0.82 21.90 5.79
C ILE A 206 -0.04 23.10 5.21
N PRO A 207 -0.46 23.69 4.08
CA PRO A 207 0.25 24.80 3.49
C PRO A 207 0.41 26.00 4.45
N GLY A 208 1.64 26.52 4.55
CA GLY A 208 1.97 27.69 5.37
C GLY A 208 2.55 27.38 6.75
N THR A 209 2.48 26.13 7.21
CA THR A 209 3.10 25.70 8.48
C THR A 209 4.63 25.58 8.35
N LYS A 210 5.33 25.49 9.49
CA LYS A 210 6.79 25.23 9.48
C LYS A 210 7.09 23.82 8.97
N GLU A 211 6.28 22.85 9.35
CA GLU A 211 6.40 21.45 8.94
C GLU A 211 6.22 21.28 7.44
N TYR A 212 5.21 21.90 6.84
CA TYR A 212 5.03 21.90 5.39
C TYR A 212 6.21 22.53 4.63
N ARG A 213 6.82 23.58 5.19
CA ARG A 213 8.04 24.16 4.60
C ARG A 213 9.22 23.20 4.67
N LEU A 214 9.40 22.48 5.78
CA LEU A 214 10.44 21.46 5.89
C LEU A 214 10.16 20.32 4.90
N MET A 215 8.95 19.77 4.88
CA MET A 215 8.55 18.74 3.94
C MET A 215 8.82 19.17 2.49
N SER A 216 8.35 20.36 2.09
CA SER A 216 8.63 20.87 0.74
C SER A 216 10.13 21.05 0.44
N LYS A 217 10.94 21.44 1.44
CA LYS A 217 12.40 21.52 1.31
C LYS A 217 13.02 20.13 1.10
N MET A 218 12.56 19.11 1.82
CA MET A 218 13.03 17.73 1.65
C MET A 218 12.65 17.18 0.28
N ALA A 219 11.40 17.34 -0.15
CA ALA A 219 10.91 16.86 -1.45
C ALA A 219 11.63 17.52 -2.64
N LYS A 220 11.98 18.81 -2.51
CA LYS A 220 12.71 19.57 -3.54
C LYS A 220 14.21 19.24 -3.59
N SER A 221 14.76 18.60 -2.56
CA SER A 221 16.20 18.38 -2.46
C SER A 221 16.76 17.41 -3.51
N ASN A 222 15.88 16.63 -4.16
CA ASN A 222 16.23 15.57 -5.12
C ASN A 222 17.20 14.53 -4.55
N MET A 223 17.18 14.31 -3.22
CA MET A 223 17.96 13.25 -2.57
C MET A 223 17.44 11.84 -2.90
N TRP A 224 16.13 11.73 -3.15
CA TRP A 224 15.47 10.50 -3.55
C TRP A 224 14.91 10.63 -4.97
N ALA A 225 14.77 9.50 -5.67
CA ALA A 225 14.18 9.47 -7.01
C ALA A 225 12.76 10.08 -6.97
N SER A 226 12.42 10.87 -7.98
CA SER A 226 11.08 11.47 -8.12
C SER A 226 10.28 10.83 -9.26
N PRO A 227 8.97 10.60 -9.11
CA PRO A 227 8.17 10.84 -7.91
C PRO A 227 8.66 10.05 -6.69
N ILE A 228 8.68 10.70 -5.54
CA ILE A 228 9.23 10.15 -4.31
C ILE A 228 8.23 9.16 -3.74
N VAL A 229 8.70 7.93 -3.60
CA VAL A 229 8.00 6.83 -2.96
C VAL A 229 8.07 6.99 -1.44
N VAL A 230 6.92 7.01 -0.79
CA VAL A 230 6.81 7.08 0.67
C VAL A 230 6.22 5.78 1.22
N TRP A 231 6.97 5.06 2.02
CA TRP A 231 6.47 3.87 2.71
C TRP A 231 5.70 4.25 3.98
N GLY A 232 4.74 3.44 4.39
CA GLY A 232 3.94 3.71 5.58
C GLY A 232 2.54 4.19 5.23
N TYR A 233 2.00 5.14 5.99
CA TYR A 233 0.67 5.68 5.68
C TYR A 233 0.50 7.06 6.31
N ASP A 234 0.07 8.05 5.52
CA ASP A 234 -0.24 9.37 6.04
C ASP A 234 -1.66 9.44 6.60
N ASN A 235 -1.75 9.43 7.92
CA ASN A 235 -2.97 9.69 8.67
C ASN A 235 -2.87 10.98 9.52
N SER A 236 -1.96 11.89 9.19
CA SER A 236 -1.73 13.13 9.95
C SER A 236 -2.97 14.04 9.97
N GLN A 237 -3.70 14.14 8.85
CA GLN A 237 -4.82 15.07 8.69
C GLN A 237 -5.93 14.46 7.83
N ASN A 238 -7.13 14.33 8.39
CA ASN A 238 -8.34 13.96 7.64
C ASN A 238 -9.14 15.20 7.22
N LEU A 239 -8.50 16.07 6.43
CA LEU A 239 -9.13 17.27 5.89
C LEU A 239 -9.93 16.95 4.63
N GLY A 240 -11.24 17.17 4.66
CA GLY A 240 -12.10 17.10 3.48
C GLY A 240 -12.23 15.70 2.86
N GLY A 241 -11.95 14.65 3.64
CA GLY A 241 -12.01 13.26 3.19
C GLY A 241 -10.89 12.93 2.21
N SER A 242 -9.64 13.05 2.66
CA SER A 242 -8.42 12.54 1.99
C SER A 242 -7.56 13.52 1.17
N VAL A 243 -7.69 14.85 1.29
CA VAL A 243 -6.86 15.84 0.52
C VAL A 243 -5.37 15.49 0.49
N PHE A 244 -4.84 15.06 1.64
CA PHE A 244 -3.43 14.80 1.88
C PHE A 244 -3.09 13.32 2.01
N GLU A 245 -4.09 12.43 2.05
CA GLU A 245 -3.89 11.01 2.31
C GLU A 245 -2.97 10.37 1.27
N ALA A 246 -3.13 10.73 0.00
CA ALA A 246 -2.28 10.22 -1.09
C ALA A 246 -0.88 10.89 -1.17
N GLU A 247 -0.55 11.76 -0.22
CA GLU A 247 0.71 12.50 -0.07
C GLU A 247 1.12 13.46 -1.20
N THR A 248 0.49 13.37 -2.38
CA THR A 248 0.76 14.24 -3.52
C THR A 248 0.54 15.71 -3.21
N ASN A 249 -0.30 16.04 -2.22
CA ASN A 249 -0.56 17.43 -1.80
C ASN A 249 0.23 17.86 -0.56
N CYS A 250 1.09 17.00 -0.01
CA CYS A 250 1.85 17.30 1.19
C CYS A 250 3.06 18.20 0.95
N ASN A 251 3.37 18.53 -0.30
CA ASN A 251 4.50 19.39 -0.65
C ASN A 251 4.19 20.25 -1.88
N MET A 252 4.96 21.32 -2.09
CA MET A 252 4.75 22.26 -3.18
C MET A 252 5.05 21.71 -4.58
N GLU A 253 5.91 20.70 -4.68
CA GLU A 253 6.34 20.11 -5.96
C GLU A 253 5.34 19.05 -6.45
N HIS A 254 4.40 18.64 -5.59
CA HIS A 254 3.42 17.59 -5.86
C HIS A 254 4.04 16.30 -6.38
N ASN A 255 5.24 15.95 -5.92
CA ASN A 255 6.06 14.88 -6.46
C ASN A 255 6.15 13.66 -5.52
N MET A 256 5.17 13.44 -4.66
CA MET A 256 5.14 12.32 -3.70
C MET A 256 3.90 11.45 -3.90
N GLY A 257 4.06 10.17 -3.58
CA GLY A 257 2.97 9.21 -3.47
C GLY A 257 3.37 8.09 -2.51
N GLN A 258 2.38 7.45 -1.89
CA GLN A 258 2.65 6.46 -0.85
C GLN A 258 2.45 5.02 -1.32
N ILE A 259 3.16 4.12 -0.66
CA ILE A 259 2.87 2.69 -0.60
C ILE A 259 2.27 2.45 0.77
N ALA A 260 0.96 2.19 0.82
CA ALA A 260 0.25 1.98 2.07
C ALA A 260 0.74 0.70 2.76
N SER A 261 1.70 0.84 3.68
CA SER A 261 2.47 -0.27 4.25
C SER A 261 2.71 -0.17 5.76
N ALA A 262 2.12 0.81 6.46
CA ALA A 262 2.35 0.99 7.89
C ALA A 262 1.97 -0.24 8.74
N GLY A 263 0.94 -0.98 8.33
CA GLY A 263 0.40 -2.10 9.10
C GLY A 263 0.95 -3.49 8.73
N ILE A 264 1.85 -3.61 7.74
CA ILE A 264 2.40 -4.89 7.29
C ILE A 264 3.75 -5.17 7.97
N ASN A 265 3.86 -6.31 8.63
CA ASN A 265 5.08 -6.83 9.25
C ASN A 265 5.77 -7.86 8.35
N ASN A 266 7.03 -8.17 8.69
CA ASN A 266 7.88 -9.14 8.02
C ASN A 266 8.33 -8.72 6.60
N LEU A 267 8.19 -7.44 6.24
CA LEU A 267 8.63 -6.97 4.92
C LEU A 267 10.15 -7.10 4.75
N ALA A 268 10.96 -7.01 5.81
CA ALA A 268 12.40 -7.24 5.72
C ALA A 268 12.73 -8.67 5.26
N TYR A 269 12.00 -9.65 5.79
CA TYR A 269 12.09 -11.06 5.40
C TYR A 269 11.50 -11.30 4.01
N LEU A 270 10.29 -10.81 3.74
CA LEU A 270 9.60 -11.03 2.47
C LEU A 270 10.39 -10.46 1.29
N SER A 271 11.02 -9.29 1.46
CA SER A 271 11.87 -8.64 0.46
C SER A 271 13.28 -9.22 0.35
N SER A 272 13.68 -10.17 1.21
CA SER A 272 14.98 -10.86 1.05
C SER A 272 14.90 -11.99 0.00
N LYS A 273 13.69 -12.28 -0.49
CA LYS A 273 13.44 -13.28 -1.53
C LYS A 273 13.72 -12.66 -2.91
N PRO A 274 14.11 -13.46 -3.92
CA PRO A 274 14.37 -12.94 -5.26
C PRO A 274 13.16 -12.22 -5.85
N ALA A 275 13.36 -10.99 -6.32
CA ALA A 275 12.31 -10.22 -6.97
C ALA A 275 11.81 -10.88 -8.27
N ILE A 276 10.55 -10.66 -8.60
CA ILE A 276 9.95 -11.01 -9.89
C ILE A 276 10.37 -9.95 -10.90
N THR A 277 11.24 -10.33 -11.84
CA THR A 277 11.87 -9.42 -12.80
C THR A 277 11.41 -9.63 -14.25
N GLU A 278 10.57 -10.64 -14.47
CA GLU A 278 9.96 -10.93 -15.77
C GLU A 278 8.45 -10.70 -15.73
N PRO A 279 7.81 -10.36 -16.86
CA PRO A 279 6.36 -10.24 -16.95
C PRO A 279 5.62 -11.47 -16.43
N ILE A 280 4.57 -11.21 -15.68
CA ILE A 280 3.69 -12.23 -15.13
C ILE A 280 2.93 -12.90 -16.28
N ASP A 281 3.01 -14.22 -16.28
CA ASP A 281 2.23 -15.08 -17.16
C ASP A 281 0.82 -15.29 -16.58
N LEU A 282 -0.15 -14.49 -17.02
CA LEU A 282 -1.56 -14.61 -16.66
C LEU A 282 -2.35 -15.42 -17.69
N PRO A 283 -3.47 -16.05 -17.29
CA PRO A 283 -4.41 -16.62 -18.24
C PRO A 283 -4.84 -15.57 -19.28
N PRO A 284 -4.94 -15.93 -20.57
CA PRO A 284 -5.40 -14.99 -21.58
C PRO A 284 -6.85 -14.58 -21.28
N PRO A 285 -7.19 -13.29 -21.43
CA PRO A 285 -8.57 -12.85 -21.26
C PRO A 285 -9.49 -13.51 -22.29
N PRO A 286 -10.78 -13.74 -21.96
CA PRO A 286 -11.73 -14.30 -22.91
C PRO A 286 -11.89 -13.38 -24.13
N GLU A 287 -11.92 -13.98 -25.31
CA GLU A 287 -12.24 -13.27 -26.56
C GLU A 287 -13.73 -12.96 -26.60
N VAL A 288 -14.07 -11.70 -26.30
CA VAL A 288 -15.46 -11.20 -26.31
C VAL A 288 -15.58 -10.07 -27.32
N SER A 289 -16.57 -10.17 -28.21
CA SER A 289 -16.95 -9.10 -29.15
C SER A 289 -18.14 -8.32 -28.60
N TYR A 290 -18.15 -7.01 -28.85
CA TYR A 290 -19.25 -6.15 -28.42
C TYR A 290 -20.57 -6.50 -29.13
N ASP A 291 -21.60 -6.74 -28.33
CA ASP A 291 -22.97 -6.99 -28.72
C ASP A 291 -23.89 -5.96 -28.04
N GLU A 292 -24.70 -5.25 -28.83
CA GLU A 292 -25.62 -4.22 -28.32
C GLU A 292 -26.78 -4.81 -27.51
N GLU A 293 -27.02 -6.12 -27.61
CA GLU A 293 -28.04 -6.81 -26.83
C GLU A 293 -27.56 -7.26 -25.43
N LYS A 294 -26.29 -7.03 -25.11
CA LYS A 294 -25.65 -7.43 -23.84
C LYS A 294 -25.19 -6.22 -23.02
N THR A 295 -25.23 -6.36 -21.70
CA THR A 295 -24.65 -5.42 -20.75
C THR A 295 -23.37 -6.02 -20.18
N TYR A 296 -22.25 -5.31 -20.29
CA TYR A 296 -20.95 -5.80 -19.84
C TYR A 296 -20.56 -5.16 -18.51
N VAL A 297 -20.18 -6.00 -17.54
CA VAL A 297 -19.79 -5.55 -16.20
C VAL A 297 -18.48 -6.20 -15.79
N SER A 298 -17.54 -5.40 -15.28
CA SER A 298 -16.38 -5.93 -14.57
C SER A 298 -16.53 -5.80 -13.05
N LEU A 299 -16.17 -6.85 -12.33
CA LEU A 299 -16.12 -6.86 -10.85
C LEU A 299 -14.67 -6.69 -10.41
N VAL A 300 -14.39 -5.59 -9.70
CA VAL A 300 -13.05 -5.19 -9.28
C VAL A 300 -12.93 -5.26 -7.77
N VAL A 301 -11.98 -6.06 -7.27
CA VAL A 301 -11.59 -6.11 -5.86
C VAL A 301 -10.57 -5.00 -5.60
N GLY A 302 -10.92 -4.03 -4.76
CA GLY A 302 -10.11 -2.84 -4.47
C GLY A 302 -9.11 -2.95 -3.33
N ASP A 303 -8.49 -1.80 -3.04
CA ASP A 303 -7.50 -1.56 -1.98
C ASP A 303 -6.21 -2.38 -2.07
N GLY A 304 -5.85 -2.83 -3.28
CA GLY A 304 -4.60 -3.54 -3.54
C GLY A 304 -3.34 -2.68 -3.44
N ASP A 305 -3.47 -1.36 -3.32
CA ASP A 305 -2.39 -0.41 -2.98
C ASP A 305 -1.94 -0.56 -1.52
N ASN A 306 -2.82 -1.06 -0.65
CA ASN A 306 -2.53 -1.26 0.76
C ASN A 306 -2.03 -2.68 1.03
N LEU A 307 -0.73 -2.79 1.30
CA LEU A 307 -0.06 -4.07 1.50
C LEU A 307 -0.57 -4.82 2.74
N SER A 308 -1.05 -4.10 3.76
CA SER A 308 -1.68 -4.73 4.93
C SER A 308 -3.01 -5.38 4.58
N ILE A 309 -3.77 -4.81 3.64
CA ILE A 309 -5.01 -5.41 3.13
C ILE A 309 -4.70 -6.63 2.24
N VAL A 310 -3.66 -6.54 1.40
CA VAL A 310 -3.20 -7.69 0.59
C VAL A 310 -2.78 -8.85 1.48
N LYS A 311 -1.98 -8.59 2.52
CA LYS A 311 -1.56 -9.58 3.51
C LYS A 311 -2.75 -10.13 4.32
N GLY A 312 -3.62 -9.25 4.80
CA GLY A 312 -4.71 -9.59 5.69
C GLY A 312 -5.94 -10.06 4.93
N ARG A 313 -6.87 -9.14 4.66
CA ARG A 313 -8.20 -9.40 4.09
C ARG A 313 -8.18 -10.20 2.78
N ASN A 314 -7.26 -9.89 1.87
CA ASN A 314 -7.29 -10.50 0.54
C ASN A 314 -6.85 -11.97 0.56
N LEU A 315 -6.02 -12.39 1.53
CA LEU A 315 -5.59 -13.79 1.64
C LEU A 315 -6.75 -14.78 1.84
N PRO A 316 -7.60 -14.68 2.88
CA PRO A 316 -8.72 -15.61 3.07
C PRO A 316 -9.71 -15.55 1.91
N TRP A 317 -9.87 -14.39 1.25
CA TRP A 317 -10.73 -14.27 0.06
C TRP A 317 -10.16 -15.04 -1.13
N ALA A 318 -8.84 -14.94 -1.36
CA ALA A 318 -8.14 -15.70 -2.39
C ALA A 318 -8.23 -17.21 -2.12
N LEU A 319 -8.01 -17.65 -0.88
CA LEU A 319 -8.13 -19.07 -0.50
C LEU A 319 -9.56 -19.60 -0.70
N ALA A 320 -10.57 -18.85 -0.26
CA ALA A 320 -11.98 -19.20 -0.48
C ALA A 320 -12.29 -19.30 -1.97
N ARG A 321 -11.77 -18.36 -2.76
CA ARG A 321 -11.92 -18.36 -4.22
C ARG A 321 -11.26 -19.56 -4.89
N MET A 322 -10.02 -19.91 -4.55
CA MET A 322 -9.36 -21.12 -5.06
C MET A 322 -10.19 -22.37 -4.78
N ALA A 323 -10.67 -22.52 -3.54
CA ALA A 323 -11.50 -23.65 -3.14
C ALA A 323 -12.80 -23.69 -3.95
N GLN A 324 -13.48 -22.55 -4.09
CA GLN A 324 -14.75 -22.43 -4.81
C GLN A 324 -14.61 -22.69 -6.32
N CYS A 325 -13.53 -22.21 -6.95
CA CYS A 325 -13.31 -22.34 -8.39
C CYS A 325 -12.69 -23.69 -8.80
N SER A 326 -12.18 -24.48 -7.87
CA SER A 326 -11.54 -25.76 -8.18
C SER A 326 -12.48 -26.78 -8.86
N ASN A 327 -13.80 -26.67 -8.68
CA ASN A 327 -14.78 -27.65 -9.14
C ASN A 327 -15.91 -27.06 -10.02
N LYS A 328 -15.83 -25.79 -10.40
CA LYS A 328 -16.83 -25.13 -11.24
C LYS A 328 -16.23 -23.94 -11.99
N GLU A 329 -16.89 -23.55 -13.08
CA GLU A 329 -16.58 -22.30 -13.77
C GLU A 329 -16.81 -21.12 -12.81
N CYS A 330 -15.87 -20.18 -12.81
CA CYS A 330 -15.90 -19.03 -11.92
C CYS A 330 -16.15 -17.73 -12.67
N PRO A 331 -16.94 -16.80 -12.10
CA PRO A 331 -17.08 -15.48 -12.67
C PRO A 331 -15.73 -14.77 -12.70
N PRO A 332 -15.41 -14.01 -13.76
CA PRO A 332 -14.15 -13.31 -13.88
C PRO A 332 -14.08 -12.16 -12.86
N PHE A 333 -13.05 -12.15 -12.03
CA PHE A 333 -12.75 -11.05 -11.10
C PHE A 333 -11.43 -10.38 -11.50
N THR A 334 -11.35 -9.08 -11.26
CA THR A 334 -10.11 -8.32 -11.38
C THR A 334 -9.66 -7.89 -10.00
N TRP A 335 -8.42 -8.20 -9.62
CA TRP A 335 -7.83 -7.73 -8.37
C TRP A 335 -6.96 -6.51 -8.64
N THR A 336 -7.19 -5.44 -7.89
CA THR A 336 -6.17 -4.40 -7.76
C THR A 336 -4.99 -4.99 -6.99
N MET A 337 -3.76 -4.71 -7.43
CA MET A 337 -2.57 -5.30 -6.82
C MET A 337 -1.34 -4.39 -6.99
N SER A 338 -0.74 -3.97 -5.88
CA SER A 338 0.43 -3.09 -5.90
C SER A 338 1.61 -3.69 -6.66
N PRO A 339 2.22 -2.94 -7.61
CA PRO A 339 3.40 -3.42 -8.33
C PRO A 339 4.62 -3.57 -7.42
N HIS A 340 4.64 -2.89 -6.27
CA HIS A 340 5.74 -2.98 -5.31
C HIS A 340 5.90 -4.39 -4.71
N LEU A 341 4.83 -5.21 -4.71
CA LEU A 341 4.91 -6.61 -4.28
C LEU A 341 5.88 -7.45 -5.12
N LEU A 342 6.18 -7.05 -6.36
CA LEU A 342 7.16 -7.75 -7.22
C LEU A 342 8.55 -7.85 -6.58
N TYR A 343 8.89 -6.92 -5.68
CA TYR A 343 10.19 -6.89 -5.00
C TYR A 343 10.10 -6.80 -3.48
N SER A 344 9.04 -6.21 -2.91
CA SER A 344 8.89 -6.10 -1.46
C SER A 344 8.32 -7.36 -0.81
N ALA A 345 7.57 -8.17 -1.57
CA ALA A 345 7.04 -9.46 -1.12
C ALA A 345 6.74 -10.39 -2.32
N PRO A 346 7.76 -10.77 -3.11
CA PRO A 346 7.58 -11.54 -4.35
C PRO A 346 6.86 -12.87 -4.14
N ASP A 347 7.10 -13.55 -3.02
CA ASP A 347 6.41 -14.81 -2.70
C ASP A 347 4.90 -14.62 -2.47
N MET A 348 4.48 -13.49 -1.88
CA MET A 348 3.05 -13.14 -1.77
C MET A 348 2.47 -12.86 -3.16
N MET A 349 3.20 -12.14 -4.01
CA MET A 349 2.74 -11.90 -5.39
C MET A 349 2.60 -13.22 -6.16
N GLN A 350 3.57 -14.13 -6.02
CA GLN A 350 3.54 -15.44 -6.64
C GLN A 350 2.31 -16.26 -6.22
N PHE A 351 1.89 -16.19 -4.96
CA PHE A 351 0.66 -16.82 -4.51
C PHE A 351 -0.58 -16.31 -5.28
N PHE A 352 -0.70 -15.00 -5.52
CA PHE A 352 -1.81 -14.46 -6.32
C PHE A 352 -1.71 -14.83 -7.80
N ILE A 353 -0.49 -14.91 -8.36
CA ILE A 353 -0.28 -15.43 -9.72
C ILE A 353 -0.77 -16.88 -9.83
N ASP A 354 -0.46 -17.71 -8.84
CA ASP A 354 -0.87 -19.11 -8.79
C ASP A 354 -2.39 -19.26 -8.60
N LEU A 355 -3.01 -18.38 -7.81
CA LEU A 355 -4.47 -18.22 -7.76
C LEU A 355 -5.03 -18.00 -9.17
N ALA A 356 -4.51 -17.01 -9.90
CA ALA A 356 -5.01 -16.68 -11.24
C ALA A 356 -4.87 -17.82 -12.24
N LYS A 357 -3.74 -18.52 -12.21
CA LYS A 357 -3.52 -19.72 -13.03
C LYS A 357 -4.47 -20.86 -12.66
N THR A 358 -4.76 -21.02 -11.38
CA THR A 358 -5.65 -22.07 -10.86
C THR A 358 -7.10 -21.84 -11.25
N THR A 359 -7.60 -20.61 -11.06
CA THR A 359 -9.01 -20.29 -11.32
C THR A 359 -9.28 -20.04 -12.80
N LYS A 360 -8.28 -19.56 -13.55
CA LYS A 360 -8.40 -19.08 -14.95
C LYS A 360 -9.43 -17.97 -15.12
N ALA A 361 -9.85 -17.35 -14.02
CA ALA A 361 -10.89 -16.35 -13.94
C ALA A 361 -10.47 -15.16 -13.07
N ASP A 362 -9.20 -15.08 -12.70
CA ASP A 362 -8.64 -13.93 -11.99
C ASP A 362 -7.63 -13.21 -12.85
N TYR A 363 -7.74 -11.89 -12.81
CA TYR A 363 -6.93 -10.96 -13.57
C TYR A 363 -6.43 -9.88 -12.63
N PHE A 364 -5.42 -9.14 -13.06
CA PHE A 364 -4.88 -8.03 -12.29
C PHE A 364 -5.11 -6.70 -12.99
N MET A 365 -5.17 -5.65 -12.19
CA MET A 365 -5.10 -4.27 -12.61
C MET A 365 -4.26 -3.49 -11.59
N LEU A 366 -3.67 -2.37 -12.01
CA LEU A 366 -2.93 -1.54 -11.07
C LEU A 366 -3.90 -0.85 -10.08
N PRO A 367 -3.53 -0.72 -8.79
CA PRO A 367 -4.41 -0.17 -7.76
C PRO A 367 -4.46 1.37 -7.85
N PRO A 368 -5.22 2.06 -6.98
CA PRO A 368 -5.17 3.51 -6.85
C PRO A 368 -3.75 4.05 -6.61
N SER A 369 -3.15 4.91 -7.44
CA SER A 369 -3.58 5.37 -8.78
C SER A 369 -2.65 4.88 -9.90
N GLY A 370 -2.03 3.73 -9.71
CA GLY A 370 -1.01 3.14 -10.57
C GLY A 370 0.10 2.50 -9.74
N ASP A 371 1.31 2.98 -9.98
CA ASP A 371 2.51 2.65 -9.19
C ASP A 371 2.31 3.05 -7.72
N LEU A 372 2.00 4.32 -7.48
CA LEU A 372 1.79 4.90 -6.14
C LEU A 372 0.33 5.26 -5.86
N TYR A 373 -0.07 5.15 -4.59
CA TYR A 373 -1.27 5.85 -4.11
C TYR A 373 -1.00 7.35 -4.08
N SER A 374 -1.51 8.03 -5.11
CA SER A 374 -1.18 9.40 -5.47
C SER A 374 -2.30 10.05 -6.27
N TYR A 375 -2.15 11.35 -6.57
CA TYR A 375 -2.99 12.14 -7.49
C TYR A 375 -2.18 12.57 -8.73
N PRO A 376 -1.96 11.69 -9.72
CA PRO A 376 -1.00 11.94 -10.81
C PRO A 376 -1.30 13.17 -11.67
N GLY A 377 -2.56 13.56 -11.82
CA GLY A 377 -2.92 14.78 -12.56
C GLY A 377 -2.46 16.06 -11.87
N MET A 378 -2.18 16.00 -10.57
CA MET A 378 -1.65 17.12 -9.80
C MET A 378 -0.15 17.31 -9.94
N MET A 379 0.61 16.25 -10.24
CA MET A 379 2.07 16.30 -10.42
C MET A 379 2.47 17.34 -11.48
N ASP A 380 3.65 17.93 -11.33
CA ASP A 380 4.26 18.74 -12.39
C ASP A 380 4.52 17.89 -13.66
N ASP A 381 4.87 18.54 -14.77
CA ASP A 381 4.97 17.86 -16.06
C ASP A 381 6.10 16.81 -16.09
N GLU A 382 7.25 17.10 -15.46
CA GLU A 382 8.40 16.19 -15.43
C GLU A 382 8.10 14.93 -14.60
N ASN A 383 7.55 15.11 -13.40
CA ASN A 383 7.20 14.01 -12.51
C ASN A 383 6.03 13.19 -13.08
N ARG A 384 5.06 13.85 -13.72
CA ARG A 384 3.95 13.16 -14.39
C ARG A 384 4.42 12.28 -15.55
N GLU A 385 5.34 12.76 -16.37
CA GLU A 385 5.92 11.95 -17.46
C GLU A 385 6.74 10.76 -16.94
N LYS A 386 7.51 10.95 -15.86
CA LYS A 386 8.22 9.85 -15.19
C LYS A 386 7.24 8.82 -14.62
N TYR A 387 6.20 9.29 -13.92
CA TYR A 387 5.17 8.44 -13.34
C TYR A 387 4.48 7.59 -14.40
N VAL A 388 4.09 8.19 -15.53
CA VAL A 388 3.49 7.46 -16.66
C VAL A 388 4.45 6.36 -17.15
N LYS A 389 5.73 6.66 -17.37
CA LYS A 389 6.71 5.65 -17.82
C LYS A 389 6.88 4.49 -16.85
N VAL A 390 6.85 4.75 -15.54
CA VAL A 390 6.88 3.68 -14.52
C VAL A 390 5.62 2.83 -14.61
N MET A 391 4.44 3.46 -14.69
CA MET A 391 3.19 2.72 -14.87
C MET A 391 3.15 1.85 -16.13
N GLU A 392 3.82 2.26 -17.20
CA GLU A 392 3.91 1.44 -18.41
C GLU A 392 4.70 0.16 -18.20
N GLU A 393 5.78 0.29 -17.45
CA GLU A 393 6.56 -0.87 -17.03
C GLU A 393 5.73 -1.76 -16.10
N ASP A 394 4.96 -1.19 -15.18
CA ASP A 394 4.05 -1.96 -14.31
C ASP A 394 2.98 -2.69 -15.12
N PHE A 395 2.35 -2.02 -16.09
CA PHE A 395 1.39 -2.65 -17.01
C PHE A 395 2.03 -3.83 -17.75
N ARG A 396 3.27 -3.65 -18.24
CA ARG A 396 4.03 -4.70 -18.91
C ARG A 396 4.32 -5.86 -17.97
N MET A 397 4.75 -5.57 -16.75
CA MET A 397 5.10 -6.58 -15.74
C MET A 397 3.89 -7.36 -15.25
N PHE A 398 2.72 -6.72 -15.13
CA PHE A 398 1.48 -7.38 -14.71
C PHE A 398 0.73 -8.06 -15.85
N GLY A 399 1.12 -7.80 -17.10
CA GLY A 399 0.36 -8.26 -18.27
C GLY A 399 -1.05 -7.68 -18.33
N CYS A 400 -1.26 -6.49 -17.77
CA CYS A 400 -2.55 -5.81 -17.70
C CYS A 400 -2.54 -4.45 -18.39
N LYS A 401 -3.72 -3.86 -18.60
CA LYS A 401 -3.90 -2.59 -19.30
C LYS A 401 -4.74 -1.58 -18.54
N THR A 402 -5.11 -1.90 -17.30
CA THR A 402 -6.11 -1.15 -16.55
C THR A 402 -5.64 -0.77 -15.16
N THR A 403 -6.12 0.37 -14.69
CA THR A 403 -5.80 0.89 -13.36
C THR A 403 -7.03 1.55 -12.73
N VAL A 404 -7.16 1.45 -11.41
CA VAL A 404 -8.06 2.31 -10.66
C VAL A 404 -7.36 3.65 -10.47
N HIS A 405 -8.03 4.75 -10.77
CA HIS A 405 -7.42 6.08 -10.72
C HIS A 405 -8.19 6.99 -9.77
N TRP A 406 -7.58 7.31 -8.65
CA TRP A 406 -8.07 8.29 -7.70
C TRP A 406 -7.49 9.65 -8.06
N GLU A 407 -8.34 10.66 -8.05
CA GLU A 407 -7.93 12.03 -8.33
C GLU A 407 -8.70 12.98 -7.44
N TRP A 408 -8.01 14.02 -7.01
CA TRP A 408 -8.63 15.06 -6.22
C TRP A 408 -9.56 15.91 -7.09
N PHE A 409 -10.75 16.27 -6.58
CA PHE A 409 -11.85 16.77 -7.42
C PHE A 409 -11.53 18.04 -8.24
N TYR A 410 -10.58 18.88 -7.82
CA TYR A 410 -10.15 20.03 -8.62
C TYR A 410 -9.08 19.68 -9.67
N GLY A 411 -8.45 18.51 -9.57
CA GLY A 411 -7.39 18.01 -10.46
C GLY A 411 -7.91 17.57 -11.83
N TRP A 412 -9.17 17.11 -11.92
CA TRP A 412 -9.74 16.50 -13.12
C TRP A 412 -9.54 17.26 -14.43
N LYS A 413 -9.64 18.60 -14.42
CA LYS A 413 -9.41 19.38 -15.63
C LYS A 413 -7.98 19.18 -16.16
N LYS A 414 -6.99 19.20 -15.27
CA LYS A 414 -5.57 18.98 -15.60
C LYS A 414 -5.33 17.52 -15.97
N SER A 415 -5.94 16.56 -15.26
CA SER A 415 -5.80 15.13 -15.57
C SER A 415 -6.34 14.81 -16.98
N LEU A 416 -7.50 15.35 -17.33
CA LEU A 416 -8.11 15.19 -18.65
C LEU A 416 -7.29 15.81 -19.79
N SER A 417 -6.65 16.96 -19.56
CA SER A 417 -5.90 17.65 -20.62
C SER A 417 -4.45 17.21 -20.72
N ASN A 418 -3.84 16.77 -19.62
CA ASN A 418 -2.38 16.65 -19.52
C ASN A 418 -1.89 15.30 -18.98
N TYR A 419 -2.74 14.50 -18.31
CA TYR A 419 -2.34 13.19 -17.77
C TYR A 419 -2.78 12.06 -18.70
N PHE A 420 -4.09 11.83 -18.84
CA PHE A 420 -4.62 10.73 -19.66
C PHE A 420 -4.15 10.76 -21.11
N PRO A 421 -4.00 11.94 -21.78
CA PRO A 421 -3.47 11.98 -23.13
C PRO A 421 -2.05 11.43 -23.29
N LEU A 422 -1.22 11.41 -22.24
CA LEU A 422 0.13 10.86 -22.30
C LEU A 422 0.10 9.37 -22.69
N PHE A 423 -0.89 8.62 -22.21
CA PHE A 423 -1.07 7.20 -22.53
C PHE A 423 -1.49 6.92 -23.99
N ASN A 424 -1.95 7.93 -24.74
CA ASN A 424 -2.17 7.78 -26.18
C ASN A 424 -0.86 7.86 -26.98
N SER A 425 0.17 8.50 -26.42
CA SER A 425 1.41 8.81 -27.14
C SER A 425 2.45 7.71 -27.11
N ILE A 426 2.26 6.69 -26.28
CA ILE A 426 3.27 5.63 -26.15
C ILE A 426 2.96 4.49 -27.12
N GLU A 427 3.90 4.30 -28.04
CA GLU A 427 3.84 3.30 -29.11
C GLU A 427 3.76 1.87 -28.57
N GLY A 428 2.92 1.03 -29.19
CA GLY A 428 2.88 -0.41 -28.91
C GLY A 428 2.15 -0.84 -27.63
N THR A 429 1.59 0.09 -26.86
CA THR A 429 1.00 -0.18 -25.54
C THR A 429 -0.42 -0.75 -25.60
N GLY A 430 -1.19 -0.47 -26.65
CA GLY A 430 -2.58 -0.95 -26.79
C GLY A 430 -3.59 -0.12 -26.00
N ALA A 431 -4.80 -0.64 -25.80
CA ALA A 431 -5.85 0.03 -25.02
C ALA A 431 -5.42 0.30 -23.57
N ARG A 432 -5.93 1.37 -22.95
CA ARG A 432 -5.73 1.69 -21.53
C ARG A 432 -7.06 2.06 -20.89
N GLY A 433 -7.43 1.41 -19.80
CA GLY A 433 -8.66 1.69 -19.08
C GLY A 433 -8.41 2.25 -17.69
N PHE A 434 -9.05 3.38 -17.38
CA PHE A 434 -8.94 4.07 -16.10
C PHE A 434 -10.30 4.02 -15.39
N PHE A 435 -10.35 3.34 -14.25
CA PHE A 435 -11.54 3.16 -13.43
C PHE A 435 -11.52 4.27 -12.38
N LEU A 436 -12.27 5.34 -12.65
CA LEU A 436 -12.11 6.58 -11.92
C LEU A 436 -12.79 6.54 -10.54
N THR A 437 -12.13 7.12 -9.55
CA THR A 437 -12.69 7.45 -8.24
C THR A 437 -12.46 8.93 -7.99
N ASN A 438 -13.50 9.66 -7.64
CA ASN A 438 -13.35 11.06 -7.26
C ASN A 438 -12.95 11.17 -5.79
N VAL A 439 -12.09 12.12 -5.43
CA VAL A 439 -11.77 12.40 -4.04
C VAL A 439 -12.17 13.84 -3.71
N PRO A 440 -13.09 14.07 -2.74
CA PRO A 440 -13.83 13.06 -2.00
C PRO A 440 -14.93 12.38 -2.85
N TYR A 441 -15.18 11.10 -2.56
CA TYR A 441 -16.00 10.18 -3.37
C TYR A 441 -17.48 10.54 -3.47
N PHE A 442 -18.02 11.34 -2.55
CA PHE A 442 -19.41 11.77 -2.59
C PHE A 442 -19.64 12.91 -3.60
N ILE A 443 -18.60 13.52 -4.17
CA ILE A 443 -18.74 14.55 -5.19
C ILE A 443 -18.96 13.87 -6.55
N PRO A 444 -20.09 14.09 -7.22
CA PRO A 444 -20.34 13.48 -8.52
C PRO A 444 -19.50 14.14 -9.63
N MET A 445 -19.28 13.43 -10.73
CA MET A 445 -18.53 13.91 -11.91
C MET A 445 -19.39 14.14 -13.18
N PRO A 446 -20.50 14.90 -13.11
CA PRO A 446 -21.40 15.06 -14.25
C PRO A 446 -20.75 15.82 -15.41
N PHE A 447 -19.76 16.68 -15.13
CA PHE A 447 -19.05 17.45 -16.16
C PHE A 447 -18.14 16.56 -17.02
N ILE A 448 -17.68 15.43 -16.48
CA ILE A 448 -16.92 14.44 -17.25
C ILE A 448 -17.90 13.59 -18.03
N PHE A 449 -18.85 12.90 -17.40
CA PHE A 449 -19.56 11.80 -18.07
C PHE A 449 -20.94 12.15 -18.63
N GLY A 450 -21.61 13.18 -18.12
CA GLY A 450 -23.02 13.42 -18.44
C GLY A 450 -23.87 12.16 -18.14
N ARG A 451 -24.41 11.54 -19.20
CA ARG A 451 -25.19 10.29 -19.11
C ARG A 451 -24.42 9.03 -19.55
N GLU A 452 -23.20 9.20 -20.04
CA GLU A 452 -22.37 8.08 -20.51
C GLU A 452 -21.74 7.35 -19.32
N GLU A 453 -21.48 6.05 -19.49
CA GLU A 453 -20.83 5.22 -18.45
C GLU A 453 -19.30 5.19 -18.62
N TYR A 454 -18.80 5.64 -19.77
CA TYR A 454 -17.38 5.79 -20.04
C TYR A 454 -17.15 6.89 -21.08
N LYS A 455 -15.89 7.32 -21.22
CA LYS A 455 -15.43 8.23 -22.27
C LYS A 455 -14.14 7.73 -22.89
N ILE A 456 -13.96 7.99 -24.18
CA ILE A 456 -12.73 7.71 -24.90
C ILE A 456 -11.96 9.02 -25.08
N ILE A 457 -10.68 9.03 -24.71
CA ILE A 457 -9.75 10.14 -24.91
C ILE A 457 -8.72 9.70 -25.94
N GLY A 458 -8.65 10.36 -27.09
CA GLY A 458 -7.82 9.89 -28.21
C GLY A 458 -8.38 8.59 -28.80
N ASP A 459 -7.51 7.63 -29.12
CA ASP A 459 -7.88 6.42 -29.86
C ASP A 459 -7.85 5.13 -29.00
N ASN A 460 -7.18 5.17 -27.85
CA ASN A 460 -6.92 3.98 -27.05
C ASN A 460 -7.09 4.18 -25.53
N VAL A 461 -7.40 5.37 -25.03
CA VAL A 461 -7.63 5.60 -23.59
C VAL A 461 -9.13 5.66 -23.27
N VAL A 462 -9.59 4.79 -22.36
CA VAL A 462 -10.97 4.72 -21.88
C VAL A 462 -11.02 5.14 -20.41
N LEU A 463 -11.87 6.10 -20.09
CA LEU A 463 -12.17 6.53 -18.72
C LEU A 463 -13.53 5.98 -18.35
N PHE A 464 -13.62 5.18 -17.28
CA PHE A 464 -14.88 4.67 -16.76
C PHE A 464 -15.40 5.57 -15.64
N LYS A 465 -16.71 5.83 -15.66
CA LYS A 465 -17.40 6.59 -14.62
C LYS A 465 -17.31 5.88 -13.26
N PRO A 466 -17.14 6.61 -12.14
CA PRO A 466 -17.07 6.00 -10.81
C PRO A 466 -18.27 5.15 -10.48
N ARG A 467 -17.99 3.99 -9.88
CA ARG A 467 -19.00 3.02 -9.45
C ARG A 467 -18.49 2.20 -8.27
N GLU A 468 -18.14 2.92 -7.20
CA GLU A 468 -17.67 2.35 -5.95
C GLU A 468 -18.81 1.67 -5.18
N TRP A 469 -18.54 0.48 -4.66
CA TRP A 469 -19.40 -0.29 -3.78
C TRP A 469 -18.71 -0.45 -2.42
N ARG A 470 -19.04 0.46 -1.52
CA ARG A 470 -18.46 0.67 -0.19
C ARG A 470 -19.34 0.10 0.94
N GLY A 471 -20.09 -0.97 0.67
CA GLY A 471 -20.81 -1.72 1.69
C GLY A 471 -22.09 -2.36 1.18
N ILE A 472 -22.72 -3.20 2.01
CA ILE A 472 -23.94 -3.95 1.68
C ILE A 472 -25.12 -3.66 2.63
N ASP A 473 -25.00 -2.64 3.48
CA ASP A 473 -25.98 -2.33 4.53
C ASP A 473 -27.27 -1.65 4.01
N GLY A 474 -27.30 -1.26 2.74
CA GLY A 474 -28.42 -0.57 2.10
C GLY A 474 -28.54 0.91 2.48
N SER A 475 -27.56 1.49 3.18
CA SER A 475 -27.63 2.85 3.71
C SER A 475 -27.52 3.94 2.63
N SER A 476 -26.90 3.63 1.50
CA SER A 476 -26.63 4.59 0.44
C SER A 476 -26.54 3.94 -0.95
N HIS A 477 -26.44 4.76 -2.00
CA HIS A 477 -26.16 4.29 -3.36
C HIS A 477 -24.79 3.62 -3.51
N GLN A 478 -23.82 3.97 -2.66
CA GLN A 478 -22.51 3.34 -2.58
C GLN A 478 -22.51 2.13 -1.65
N SER A 479 -23.58 1.92 -0.87
CA SER A 479 -23.68 0.82 0.09
C SER A 479 -24.92 -0.04 -0.18
N MET A 480 -25.29 -0.24 -1.46
CA MET A 480 -26.47 -1.03 -1.82
C MET A 480 -26.36 -2.48 -1.32
N SER A 481 -27.46 -3.08 -0.87
CA SER A 481 -27.49 -4.53 -0.66
C SER A 481 -27.21 -5.27 -1.97
N VAL A 482 -26.79 -6.54 -1.88
CA VAL A 482 -26.48 -7.37 -3.06
C VAL A 482 -27.66 -7.41 -4.04
N GLU A 483 -28.90 -7.57 -3.55
CA GLU A 483 -30.10 -7.61 -4.38
C GLU A 483 -30.39 -6.28 -5.06
N ASN A 484 -30.15 -5.17 -4.36
CA ASN A 484 -30.33 -3.83 -4.91
C ASN A 484 -29.26 -3.49 -5.95
N MET A 485 -28.01 -3.93 -5.73
CA MET A 485 -26.95 -3.81 -6.72
C MET A 485 -27.26 -4.64 -7.97
N ALA A 486 -27.69 -5.90 -7.80
CA ALA A 486 -28.11 -6.76 -8.91
C ALA A 486 -29.26 -6.14 -9.70
N LYS A 487 -30.31 -5.67 -9.01
CA LYS A 487 -31.44 -4.98 -9.63
C LYS A 487 -31.00 -3.72 -10.39
N ASN A 488 -30.05 -2.96 -9.85
CA ASN A 488 -29.53 -1.78 -10.52
C ASN A 488 -28.83 -2.16 -11.83
N ILE A 489 -27.95 -3.17 -11.79
CA ILE A 489 -27.23 -3.67 -12.97
C ILE A 489 -28.19 -4.23 -14.01
N ASN A 490 -29.15 -5.08 -13.59
CA ASN A 490 -30.13 -5.69 -14.49
C ASN A 490 -31.08 -4.66 -15.14
N SER A 491 -31.20 -3.47 -14.56
CA SER A 491 -32.00 -2.37 -15.11
C SER A 491 -31.25 -1.46 -16.10
N LEU A 492 -29.94 -1.68 -16.28
CA LEU A 492 -29.16 -0.91 -17.23
C LEU A 492 -29.61 -1.20 -18.66
N GLU A 493 -29.53 -0.19 -19.52
CA GLU A 493 -29.84 -0.37 -20.95
C GLU A 493 -28.85 -1.37 -21.56
N LYS A 494 -29.35 -2.26 -22.42
CA LYS A 494 -28.48 -3.17 -23.18
C LYS A 494 -27.45 -2.38 -24.00
N GLY A 495 -26.28 -2.97 -24.22
CA GLY A 495 -25.12 -2.31 -24.80
C GLY A 495 -24.32 -1.48 -23.77
N THR A 496 -24.78 -1.36 -22.53
CA THR A 496 -24.02 -0.68 -21.46
C THR A 496 -22.72 -1.42 -21.14
N ILE A 497 -21.66 -0.65 -20.89
CA ILE A 497 -20.33 -1.13 -20.50
C ILE A 497 -19.97 -0.37 -19.22
N THR A 498 -19.86 -1.09 -18.11
CA THR A 498 -19.64 -0.48 -16.78
C THR A 498 -18.88 -1.43 -15.85
N HIS A 499 -18.67 -1.03 -14.60
CA HIS A 499 -17.95 -1.84 -13.61
C HIS A 499 -18.58 -1.73 -12.23
N VAL A 500 -18.08 -2.53 -11.28
CA VAL A 500 -18.35 -2.41 -9.85
C VAL A 500 -17.01 -2.49 -9.14
N TYR A 501 -16.66 -1.44 -8.40
CA TYR A 501 -15.40 -1.34 -7.66
C TYR A 501 -15.63 -1.52 -6.16
N LEU A 502 -15.21 -2.66 -5.60
CA LEU A 502 -15.38 -2.96 -4.18
C LEU A 502 -14.26 -2.32 -3.36
N THR A 503 -14.62 -1.52 -2.36
CA THR A 503 -13.66 -0.95 -1.39
C THR A 503 -13.77 -1.64 -0.04
N SER A 504 -12.74 -1.51 0.80
CA SER A 504 -12.66 -2.05 2.16
C SER A 504 -13.69 -1.46 3.11
N ASP A 505 -14.16 -0.26 2.81
CA ASP A 505 -15.10 0.44 3.65
C ASP A 505 -16.48 -0.21 3.48
N GLY A 506 -17.11 -0.58 4.59
CA GLY A 506 -18.40 -1.28 4.64
C GLY A 506 -18.26 -2.80 4.54
N ASP A 507 -19.02 -3.54 5.35
CA ASP A 507 -18.95 -4.99 5.67
C ASP A 507 -19.08 -5.97 4.47
N ASN A 508 -18.36 -5.71 3.38
CA ASN A 508 -18.32 -6.49 2.16
C ASN A 508 -17.43 -7.72 2.33
N SER A 509 -17.78 -8.79 1.64
CA SER A 509 -16.96 -9.98 1.51
C SER A 509 -16.88 -10.42 0.04
N ILE A 510 -15.95 -11.34 -0.26
CA ILE A 510 -15.88 -12.00 -1.57
C ILE A 510 -17.20 -12.71 -1.93
N ASP A 511 -17.97 -13.15 -0.93
CA ASP A 511 -19.29 -13.78 -1.12
C ASP A 511 -20.31 -12.80 -1.70
N SER A 512 -20.21 -11.51 -1.39
CA SER A 512 -21.08 -10.48 -1.98
C SER A 512 -20.96 -10.44 -3.51
N PHE A 513 -19.77 -10.69 -4.06
CA PHE A 513 -19.59 -10.80 -5.52
C PHE A 513 -20.17 -12.08 -6.10
N TYR A 514 -20.05 -13.22 -5.42
CA TYR A 514 -20.67 -14.46 -5.88
C TYR A 514 -22.20 -14.36 -5.86
N ASN A 515 -22.75 -13.86 -4.75
CA ASN A 515 -24.18 -13.64 -4.61
C ASN A 515 -24.70 -12.61 -5.62
N LEU A 516 -23.91 -11.57 -5.93
CA LEU A 516 -24.25 -10.63 -7.00
C LEU A 516 -24.30 -11.34 -8.35
N ALA A 517 -23.26 -12.10 -8.71
CA ALA A 517 -23.17 -12.81 -9.98
C ALA A 517 -24.35 -13.77 -10.20
N ASP A 518 -24.78 -14.47 -9.14
CA ASP A 518 -25.92 -15.41 -9.18
C ASP A 518 -27.29 -14.72 -9.41
N LEU A 519 -27.38 -13.41 -9.17
CA LEU A 519 -28.60 -12.61 -9.35
C LEU A 519 -28.65 -11.81 -10.65
N LEU A 520 -27.61 -11.89 -11.49
CA LEU A 520 -27.56 -11.15 -12.75
C LEU A 520 -28.41 -11.83 -13.84
N ASP A 521 -29.12 -11.01 -14.62
CA ASP A 521 -29.95 -11.50 -15.73
C ASP A 521 -29.07 -12.01 -16.89
N GLU A 522 -29.61 -12.89 -17.75
CA GLU A 522 -28.91 -13.51 -18.89
C GLU A 522 -28.31 -12.51 -19.91
N HIS A 523 -28.81 -11.28 -19.94
CA HIS A 523 -28.29 -10.22 -20.80
C HIS A 523 -27.03 -9.56 -20.22
N VAL A 524 -26.70 -9.78 -18.96
CA VAL A 524 -25.51 -9.26 -18.29
C VAL A 524 -24.36 -10.26 -18.43
N VAL A 525 -23.21 -9.77 -18.90
CA VAL A 525 -22.00 -10.57 -19.12
C VAL A 525 -20.89 -10.03 -18.24
N LEU A 526 -20.41 -10.87 -17.33
CA LEU A 526 -19.25 -10.55 -16.50
C LEU A 526 -17.96 -10.73 -17.31
N VAL A 527 -17.08 -9.73 -17.24
CA VAL A 527 -15.76 -9.71 -17.92
C VAL A 527 -14.69 -9.14 -17.01
N ASN A 528 -13.41 -9.42 -17.29
CA ASN A 528 -12.31 -8.72 -16.60
C ASN A 528 -12.18 -7.26 -17.10
N SER A 529 -11.40 -6.47 -16.39
CA SER A 529 -11.23 -5.03 -16.63
C SER A 529 -10.63 -4.71 -18.01
N ASP A 530 -9.65 -5.48 -18.46
CA ASP A 530 -9.00 -5.29 -19.76
C ASP A 530 -9.96 -5.60 -20.91
N THR A 531 -10.71 -6.70 -20.84
CA THR A 531 -11.78 -7.03 -21.79
C THR A 531 -12.85 -5.94 -21.81
N LEU A 532 -13.24 -5.40 -20.65
CA LEU A 532 -14.20 -4.29 -20.55
C LEU A 532 -13.71 -3.05 -21.33
N THR A 533 -12.42 -2.74 -21.22
CA THR A 533 -11.77 -1.63 -21.94
C THR A 533 -11.79 -1.84 -23.44
N GLU A 534 -11.45 -3.04 -23.92
CA GLU A 534 -11.49 -3.36 -25.36
C GLU A 534 -12.93 -3.29 -25.91
N LEU A 535 -13.94 -3.75 -25.14
CA LEU A 535 -15.35 -3.64 -25.52
C LEU A 535 -15.80 -2.19 -25.65
N ALA A 536 -15.35 -1.31 -24.77
CA ALA A 536 -15.64 0.13 -24.84
C ALA A 536 -15.07 0.75 -26.14
N LEU A 537 -13.84 0.40 -26.50
CA LEU A 537 -13.24 0.84 -27.77
C LEU A 537 -13.95 0.26 -28.99
N GLN A 538 -14.35 -1.01 -28.96
CA GLN A 538 -15.12 -1.62 -30.05
C GLN A 538 -16.44 -0.89 -30.27
N ARG A 539 -17.15 -0.54 -29.18
CA ARG A 539 -18.40 0.23 -29.26
C ARG A 539 -18.16 1.64 -29.79
N GLY A 540 -17.13 2.34 -29.33
CA GLY A 540 -16.83 3.71 -29.77
C GLY A 540 -16.36 3.84 -31.22
N ARG A 541 -15.94 2.75 -31.85
CA ARG A 541 -15.53 2.69 -33.27
C ARG A 541 -16.69 2.40 -34.24
N ARG A 542 -17.87 2.03 -33.73
CA ARG A 542 -19.10 1.89 -34.52
C ARG A 542 -19.79 3.24 -34.62
#